data_AF-A0A1I0I9K7-F1
#
_entry.id   AF-A0A1I0I9K7-F1
#
_cell.length_a   1.000
_cell.length_b   1.000
_cell.length_c   1.000
_cell.angle_alpha   90.00
_cell.angle_beta   90.00
_cell.angle_gamma   90.00
#
_symmetry.space_group_name_H-M   'P 1'
#
loop_
_entity.id
_entity.type
_entity.pdbx_description
1 polymer ?
#
loop_
_entity_poly.entity_id
_entity_poly.type
_entity_poly.pdbx_seq_one_letter_code
_entity_poly.pdbx_strand_id
1 'polypeptide(L)'
;MKKQIFAGAMAAVMALSMAACGGSGAAATTAAASKAEETTAAAESQSGEEKKAEVSFETIKPGKLVIGTSPDFAPYEFYHIEKDGEPKLAGFDIAFAQKMADDFGLEVEFATMDFDGILMELQNGSIDLGISGFSPDPERQKVFDFSDIYYKGGQSFCVSKKNLDKYKGFEDFKGLAVGAQTGSIQYGLAEKNTPDANIIGLPKVTDIVSELTTGKLEGAFMETAVAEQYAKNYPDLAIAWEVPYDTEGSAVAVKKGNQALLDAVNAEIKALQADGSLDKFVTEAQELASDDANVYQGQLDENGKVKAESEGETTEAAAETTKAQ
;
A
#
# COMPACT_ATOMS: atom_id res chain seq x y z
N MET A 1 52.48 -6.43 34.87
CA MET A 1 52.42 -5.34 35.87
C MET A 1 51.02 -5.42 36.49
N LYS A 2 50.83 -5.77 37.79
CA LYS A 2 50.40 -4.88 38.91
C LYS A 2 49.40 -3.77 38.50
N LYS A 3 48.32 -3.37 39.21
CA LYS A 3 47.45 -3.78 40.37
C LYS A 3 46.25 -2.75 40.35
N GLN A 4 45.03 -2.89 40.90
CA GLN A 4 44.26 -3.90 41.66
C GLN A 4 42.74 -3.61 41.43
N ILE A 5 41.82 -4.59 41.40
CA ILE A 5 40.85 -4.94 42.47
C ILE A 5 40.27 -3.77 43.28
N PHE A 6 38.94 -3.61 43.25
CA PHE A 6 38.13 -3.32 44.45
C PHE A 6 36.80 -4.08 44.39
N ALA A 7 36.41 -4.69 45.51
CA ALA A 7 35.13 -5.34 45.74
C ALA A 7 34.52 -4.77 47.04
N GLY A 8 33.20 -4.76 47.16
CA GLY A 8 32.50 -4.32 48.36
C GLY A 8 31.04 -4.78 48.34
N ALA A 9 30.63 -5.56 49.33
CA ALA A 9 29.30 -6.13 49.46
C ALA A 9 28.77 -5.95 50.89
N MET A 10 27.46 -5.75 51.04
CA MET A 10 26.64 -5.99 52.25
C MET A 10 25.16 -5.92 51.80
N ALA A 11 24.37 -6.98 51.92
CA ALA A 11 23.65 -7.43 53.13
C ALA A 11 22.59 -6.40 53.57
N ALA A 12 21.29 -6.53 53.23
CA ALA A 12 20.29 -7.49 53.74
C ALA A 12 19.70 -7.12 55.12
N VAL A 13 18.35 -7.05 55.21
CA VAL A 13 17.52 -7.41 56.39
C VAL A 13 16.02 -7.38 55.99
N MET A 14 15.22 -8.24 56.64
CA MET A 14 13.79 -8.47 56.42
C MET A 14 12.87 -7.47 57.16
N ALA A 15 11.61 -7.36 56.73
CA ALA A 15 10.46 -7.28 57.65
C ALA A 15 9.16 -7.77 56.98
N LEU A 16 8.39 -8.61 57.68
CA LEU A 16 7.02 -8.99 57.30
C LEU A 16 6.01 -7.93 57.79
N SER A 17 4.87 -7.84 57.13
CA SER A 17 3.62 -7.43 57.77
C SER A 17 2.44 -8.29 57.28
N MET A 18 1.74 -8.92 58.23
CA MET A 18 0.45 -9.59 58.01
C MET A 18 -0.69 -8.72 58.53
N ALA A 19 -1.77 -8.62 57.75
CA ALA A 19 -3.16 -8.53 58.22
C ALA A 19 -4.09 -8.68 57.00
N ALA A 20 -5.30 -9.21 57.03
CA ALA A 20 -6.08 -10.14 57.86
C ALA A 20 -7.57 -9.88 57.52
N CYS A 21 -8.45 -10.86 57.78
CA CYS A 21 -9.90 -10.87 57.42
C CYS A 21 -10.19 -11.02 55.91
N GLY A 22 -11.10 -11.87 55.43
CA GLY A 22 -12.16 -12.65 56.09
C GLY A 22 -13.55 -12.15 55.64
N GLY A 23 -14.53 -12.97 55.24
CA GLY A 23 -14.58 -14.43 55.23
C GLY A 23 -15.73 -15.00 54.37
N SER A 24 -16.05 -16.28 54.57
CA SER A 24 -16.99 -17.09 53.77
C SER A 24 -18.44 -17.05 54.30
N GLY A 25 -19.44 -17.35 53.46
CA GLY A 25 -20.84 -17.54 53.89
C GLY A 25 -21.76 -17.98 52.75
N ALA A 26 -22.45 -19.11 52.90
CA ALA A 26 -23.24 -19.77 51.84
C ALA A 26 -24.74 -19.40 51.83
N ALA A 27 -25.32 -19.60 50.65
CA ALA A 27 -26.73 -19.88 50.29
C ALA A 27 -27.86 -19.86 51.36
N ALA A 28 -28.99 -19.24 50.99
CA ALA A 28 -30.32 -19.83 51.18
C ALA A 28 -31.37 -19.25 50.20
N THR A 29 -32.26 -20.12 49.73
CA THR A 29 -33.39 -19.84 48.82
C THR A 29 -34.63 -19.39 49.59
N THR A 30 -35.39 -18.43 49.05
CA THR A 30 -36.87 -18.41 49.20
C THR A 30 -37.51 -17.77 47.98
N ALA A 31 -38.37 -18.53 47.29
CA ALA A 31 -39.29 -18.00 46.29
C ALA A 31 -40.67 -17.75 46.93
N ALA A 32 -41.32 -16.65 46.55
CA ALA A 32 -42.76 -16.46 46.74
C ALA A 32 -43.27 -15.54 45.62
N ALA A 33 -44.08 -16.10 44.71
CA ALA A 33 -44.69 -15.37 43.62
C ALA A 33 -46.08 -14.84 44.01
N SER A 34 -46.47 -13.69 43.47
CA SER A 34 -47.78 -13.45 42.82
C SER A 34 -47.98 -11.95 42.60
N LYS A 35 -48.11 -11.49 41.35
CA LYS A 35 -49.40 -11.37 40.64
C LYS A 35 -49.16 -10.61 39.33
N ALA A 36 -49.89 -10.97 38.28
CA ALA A 36 -49.77 -10.32 36.97
C ALA A 36 -50.44 -8.94 36.94
N GLU A 37 -49.87 -8.04 36.14
CA GLU A 37 -50.66 -7.05 35.42
C GLU A 37 -50.06 -6.87 34.03
N GLU A 38 -50.90 -7.06 33.01
CA GLU A 38 -50.53 -7.02 31.60
C GLU A 38 -50.64 -5.56 31.15
N THR A 39 -49.55 -4.96 30.66
CA THR A 39 -49.60 -3.64 30.03
C THR A 39 -48.77 -3.64 28.77
N THR A 40 -49.48 -3.52 27.65
CA THR A 40 -48.93 -3.33 26.31
C THR A 40 -48.12 -2.04 26.24
N ALA A 41 -46.80 -2.15 26.09
CA ALA A 41 -45.94 -1.06 25.66
C ALA A 41 -45.48 -1.34 24.22
N ALA A 42 -45.66 -0.35 23.34
CA ALA A 42 -45.33 -0.48 21.93
C ALA A 42 -43.82 -0.64 21.71
N ALA A 43 -43.43 -1.41 20.70
CA ALA A 43 -42.05 -1.49 20.26
C ALA A 43 -41.67 -0.20 19.51
N GLU A 44 -41.09 0.76 20.21
CA GLU A 44 -40.30 1.81 19.56
C GLU A 44 -38.96 1.20 19.14
N SER A 45 -38.88 0.86 17.85
CA SER A 45 -37.64 0.47 17.21
C SER A 45 -36.69 1.67 17.21
N GLN A 46 -35.79 1.73 18.18
CA GLN A 46 -34.58 2.54 18.05
C GLN A 46 -33.77 1.98 16.87
N SER A 47 -33.95 2.59 15.70
CA SER A 47 -32.97 2.49 14.63
C SER A 47 -31.64 2.98 15.19
N GLY A 48 -30.66 2.09 15.28
CA GLY A 48 -29.31 2.46 15.64
C GLY A 48 -28.77 3.42 14.59
N GLU A 49 -28.75 4.71 14.93
CA GLU A 49 -27.95 5.69 14.22
C GLU A 49 -26.49 5.32 14.56
N GLU A 50 -25.82 4.66 13.61
CA GLU A 50 -24.43 4.25 13.78
C GLU A 50 -23.61 5.49 14.08
N LYS A 51 -22.93 5.45 15.23
CA LYS A 51 -22.24 6.60 15.79
C LYS A 51 -20.98 6.84 14.97
N LYS A 52 -21.13 7.58 13.87
CA LYS A 52 -20.04 8.10 13.04
C LYS A 52 -18.98 8.68 13.96
N ALA A 53 -17.73 8.25 13.79
CA ALA A 53 -16.66 8.69 14.66
C ALA A 53 -16.52 10.22 14.58
N GLU A 54 -16.51 10.91 15.72
CA GLU A 54 -16.13 12.32 15.74
C GLU A 54 -14.65 12.41 15.36
N VAL A 55 -14.39 12.83 14.11
CA VAL A 55 -13.04 13.06 13.59
C VAL A 55 -12.32 14.07 14.47
N SER A 56 -11.28 13.61 15.15
CA SER A 56 -10.48 14.39 16.12
C SER A 56 -9.20 15.00 15.51
N PHE A 57 -9.04 14.92 14.19
CA PHE A 57 -7.93 15.48 13.44
C PHE A 57 -8.38 16.60 12.48
N GLU A 58 -7.46 17.51 12.16
CA GLU A 58 -7.67 18.52 11.13
C GLU A 58 -7.15 17.98 9.79
N THR A 59 -7.82 18.36 8.69
CA THR A 59 -7.36 18.11 7.32
C THR A 59 -6.99 19.42 6.63
N ILE A 60 -6.14 19.36 5.61
CA ILE A 60 -5.65 20.54 4.88
C ILE A 60 -6.76 21.25 4.08
N LYS A 61 -7.86 20.56 3.78
CA LYS A 61 -9.06 21.11 3.13
C LYS A 61 -10.30 20.73 3.95
N PRO A 62 -11.02 21.70 4.56
CA PRO A 62 -12.16 21.40 5.43
C PRO A 62 -13.22 20.49 4.76
N GLY A 63 -13.55 19.39 5.43
CA GLY A 63 -14.53 18.41 4.95
C GLY A 63 -13.98 17.42 3.90
N LYS A 64 -12.70 17.52 3.54
CA LYS A 64 -12.04 16.61 2.60
C LYS A 64 -10.83 15.90 3.21
N LEU A 65 -10.50 14.73 2.67
CA LEU A 65 -9.24 14.02 2.91
C LEU A 65 -8.45 13.99 1.59
N VAL A 66 -7.36 14.74 1.52
CA VAL A 66 -6.57 14.90 0.29
C VAL A 66 -5.44 13.87 0.26
N ILE A 67 -5.45 12.99 -0.74
CA ILE A 67 -4.57 11.81 -0.78
C ILE A 67 -3.71 11.83 -2.04
N GLY A 68 -2.39 11.81 -1.86
CA GLY A 68 -1.43 11.68 -2.96
C GLY A 68 -1.22 10.22 -3.36
N THR A 69 -1.27 9.94 -4.67
CA THR A 69 -1.18 8.60 -5.27
C THR A 69 -0.55 8.63 -6.67
N SER A 70 0.04 7.53 -7.15
CA SER A 70 0.73 7.44 -8.45
C SER A 70 0.08 6.36 -9.32
N PRO A 71 -0.91 6.69 -10.18
CA PRO A 71 -1.77 5.71 -10.85
C PRO A 71 -1.10 4.95 -12.02
N ASP A 72 0.10 4.42 -11.79
CA ASP A 72 0.91 3.61 -12.70
C ASP A 72 1.31 2.24 -12.11
N PHE A 73 0.62 1.82 -11.04
CA PHE A 73 1.02 0.76 -10.12
C PHE A 73 -0.07 -0.31 -9.93
N ALA A 74 -0.74 -0.74 -11.00
CA ALA A 74 -1.79 -1.75 -10.92
C ALA A 74 -1.27 -3.07 -10.31
N PRO A 75 -1.96 -3.68 -9.32
CA PRO A 75 -3.34 -3.42 -8.91
C PRO A 75 -3.53 -2.46 -7.71
N TYR A 76 -2.48 -1.79 -7.21
CA TYR A 76 -2.60 -0.85 -6.08
C TYR A 76 -3.40 0.39 -6.49
N GLU A 77 -2.92 1.12 -7.49
CA GLU A 77 -3.60 2.26 -8.08
C GLU A 77 -3.36 2.35 -9.60
N PHE A 78 -4.43 2.65 -10.34
CA PHE A 78 -4.43 2.79 -11.79
C PHE A 78 -5.71 3.51 -12.23
N TYR A 79 -5.88 3.74 -13.54
CA TYR A 79 -7.16 4.13 -14.11
C TYR A 79 -7.85 2.94 -14.76
N HIS A 80 -9.10 2.68 -14.40
CA HIS A 80 -10.00 1.84 -15.17
C HIS A 80 -10.82 2.72 -16.13
N ILE A 81 -10.99 2.30 -17.38
CA ILE A 81 -11.76 3.00 -18.39
C ILE A 81 -13.21 2.54 -18.29
N GLU A 82 -14.11 3.46 -17.95
CA GLU A 82 -15.54 3.18 -17.85
C GLU A 82 -16.19 3.04 -19.26
N LYS A 83 -17.43 2.54 -19.31
CA LYS A 83 -18.12 2.20 -20.59
C LYS A 83 -18.40 3.40 -21.51
N ASP A 84 -18.31 4.61 -20.99
CA ASP A 84 -18.39 5.87 -21.73
C ASP A 84 -17.03 6.38 -22.24
N GLY A 85 -15.94 5.70 -21.86
CA GLY A 85 -14.56 6.04 -22.22
C GLY A 85 -13.87 6.95 -21.21
N GLU A 86 -14.51 7.31 -20.10
CA GLU A 86 -13.91 8.18 -19.09
C GLU A 86 -12.98 7.39 -18.14
N PRO A 87 -11.75 7.87 -17.88
CA PRO A 87 -10.81 7.22 -16.98
C PRO A 87 -11.15 7.51 -15.52
N LYS A 88 -11.24 6.46 -14.70
CA LYS A 88 -11.57 6.55 -13.29
C LYS A 88 -10.52 5.84 -12.44
N LEU A 89 -10.09 6.49 -11.35
CA LEU A 89 -9.15 5.86 -10.41
C LEU A 89 -9.74 4.57 -9.83
N ALA A 90 -8.93 3.52 -9.86
CA ALA A 90 -9.24 2.17 -9.42
C ALA A 90 -7.99 1.53 -8.78
N GLY A 91 -8.19 0.37 -8.15
CA GLY A 91 -7.15 -0.33 -7.40
C GLY A 91 -7.43 -0.35 -5.90
N PHE A 92 -6.68 -1.17 -5.16
CA PHE A 92 -6.99 -1.40 -3.74
C PHE A 92 -6.55 -0.26 -2.83
N ASP A 93 -5.50 0.50 -3.19
CA ASP A 93 -5.13 1.73 -2.49
C ASP A 93 -6.24 2.78 -2.63
N ILE A 94 -6.84 2.89 -3.82
CA ILE A 94 -7.98 3.78 -4.10
C ILE A 94 -9.25 3.34 -3.35
N ALA A 95 -9.55 2.04 -3.34
CA ALA A 95 -10.72 1.50 -2.64
C ALA A 95 -10.62 1.65 -1.11
N PHE A 96 -9.45 1.37 -0.54
CA PHE A 96 -9.14 1.62 0.86
C PHE A 96 -9.25 3.11 1.21
N ALA A 97 -8.64 3.98 0.39
CA ALA A 97 -8.68 5.44 0.57
C ALA A 97 -10.11 6.01 0.57
N GLN A 98 -10.96 5.57 -0.37
CA GLN A 98 -12.37 5.97 -0.42
C GLN A 98 -13.14 5.49 0.81
N LYS A 99 -13.02 4.21 1.18
CA LYS A 99 -13.71 3.63 2.35
C LYS A 99 -13.32 4.33 3.65
N MET A 100 -12.04 4.61 3.84
CA MET A 100 -11.52 5.35 4.99
C MET A 100 -12.09 6.77 5.06
N ALA A 101 -12.14 7.49 3.92
CA ALA A 101 -12.73 8.83 3.87
C ALA A 101 -14.23 8.82 4.20
N ASP A 102 -14.98 7.84 3.67
CA ASP A 102 -16.42 7.70 3.91
C ASP A 102 -16.75 7.48 5.40
N ASP A 103 -15.99 6.63 6.10
CA ASP A 103 -16.16 6.35 7.53
C ASP A 103 -15.77 7.54 8.41
N PHE A 104 -14.69 8.25 8.05
CA PHE A 104 -14.36 9.54 8.65
C PHE A 104 -15.39 10.63 8.29
N GLY A 105 -16.20 10.42 7.25
CA GLY A 105 -17.21 11.36 6.80
C GLY A 105 -16.69 12.55 6.01
N LEU A 106 -15.58 12.35 5.32
CA LEU A 106 -14.90 13.30 4.49
C LEU A 106 -15.09 12.93 3.02
N GLU A 107 -15.08 13.92 2.14
CA GLU A 107 -14.94 13.68 0.70
C GLU A 107 -13.47 13.34 0.40
N VAL A 108 -13.19 12.22 -0.28
CA VAL A 108 -11.82 11.96 -0.75
C VAL A 108 -11.47 12.86 -1.93
N GLU A 109 -10.27 13.43 -1.94
CA GLU A 109 -9.73 14.17 -3.07
C GLU A 109 -8.36 13.62 -3.45
N PHE A 110 -8.28 12.88 -4.55
CA PHE A 110 -7.02 12.32 -5.03
C PHE A 110 -6.18 13.36 -5.77
N ALA A 111 -4.93 13.53 -5.33
CA ALA A 111 -3.90 14.31 -6.00
C ALA A 111 -2.93 13.35 -6.71
N THR A 112 -3.12 13.15 -8.01
CA THR A 112 -2.29 12.22 -8.79
C THR A 112 -1.00 12.87 -9.25
N MET A 113 0.14 12.23 -9.00
CA MET A 113 1.48 12.73 -9.37
C MET A 113 2.45 11.56 -9.57
N ASP A 114 3.71 11.83 -9.92
CA ASP A 114 4.75 10.79 -9.92
C ASP A 114 5.08 10.40 -8.47
N PHE A 115 5.40 9.13 -8.21
CA PHE A 115 5.61 8.54 -6.88
C PHE A 115 6.43 9.41 -5.89
N ASP A 116 7.60 9.91 -6.32
CA ASP A 116 8.47 10.78 -5.51
C ASP A 116 7.79 12.11 -5.09
N GLY A 117 6.92 12.64 -5.93
CA GLY A 117 6.18 13.88 -5.68
C GLY A 117 5.24 13.77 -4.48
N ILE A 118 4.71 12.58 -4.20
CA ILE A 118 3.74 12.37 -3.12
C ILE A 118 4.34 12.73 -1.76
N LEU A 119 5.55 12.21 -1.47
CA LEU A 119 6.22 12.52 -0.20
C LEU A 119 6.66 13.98 -0.13
N MET A 120 7.01 14.61 -1.27
CA MET A 120 7.29 16.05 -1.32
C MET A 120 6.06 16.89 -0.98
N GLU A 121 4.90 16.61 -1.57
CA GLU A 121 3.66 17.34 -1.30
C GLU A 121 3.13 17.08 0.11
N LEU A 122 3.30 15.87 0.66
CA LEU A 122 3.02 15.55 2.07
C LEU A 122 3.90 16.37 3.02
N GLN A 123 5.21 16.47 2.71
CA GLN A 123 6.15 17.28 3.48
C GLN A 123 5.79 18.78 3.43
N ASN A 124 5.43 19.29 2.24
CA ASN A 124 4.93 20.66 2.05
C ASN A 124 3.61 20.90 2.81
N GLY A 125 2.76 19.88 2.94
CA GLY A 125 1.42 19.99 3.52
C GLY A 125 0.35 20.37 2.49
N SER A 126 0.55 19.98 1.23
CA SER A 126 -0.42 20.14 0.13
C SER A 126 -1.38 18.96 0.00
N ILE A 127 -1.12 17.89 0.75
CA ILE A 127 -1.96 16.68 0.90
C ILE A 127 -1.94 16.23 2.38
N ASP A 128 -2.96 15.47 2.80
CA ASP A 128 -3.08 14.92 4.16
C ASP A 128 -2.30 13.61 4.32
N LEU A 129 -2.37 12.74 3.31
CA LEU A 129 -1.84 11.36 3.31
C LEU A 129 -1.17 11.02 1.98
N GLY A 130 -0.18 10.13 2.01
CA GLY A 130 0.33 9.42 0.83
C GLY A 130 -0.06 7.95 0.84
N ILE A 131 -0.76 7.49 -0.21
CA ILE A 131 -1.21 6.08 -0.38
C ILE A 131 -0.89 5.68 -1.83
N SER A 132 0.16 4.87 -1.96
CA SER A 132 0.81 4.52 -3.22
C SER A 132 1.78 3.34 -3.00
N GLY A 133 1.31 2.28 -2.34
CA GLY A 133 2.12 1.11 -2.00
C GLY A 133 3.33 1.35 -1.08
N PHE A 134 3.42 2.49 -0.38
CA PHE A 134 4.61 2.90 0.38
C PHE A 134 5.05 1.91 1.46
N SER A 135 6.20 1.27 1.30
CA SER A 135 6.86 0.57 2.42
C SER A 135 7.43 1.57 3.45
N PRO A 136 7.27 1.31 4.76
CA PRO A 136 7.75 2.17 5.85
C PRO A 136 9.25 2.02 6.10
N ASP A 137 10.04 2.38 5.08
CA ASP A 137 11.51 2.34 5.10
C ASP A 137 12.14 3.23 6.21
N PRO A 138 13.24 2.79 6.87
CA PRO A 138 13.88 3.54 7.95
C PRO A 138 14.38 4.95 7.61
N GLU A 139 14.75 5.25 6.36
CA GLU A 139 15.11 6.61 5.96
C GLU A 139 13.86 7.48 5.82
N ARG A 140 12.79 6.96 5.22
CA ARG A 140 11.49 7.65 5.16
C ARG A 140 10.91 7.93 6.55
N GLN A 141 11.02 6.97 7.48
CA GLN A 141 10.57 7.11 8.88
C GLN A 141 11.28 8.23 9.66
N LYS A 142 12.41 8.75 9.19
CA LYS A 142 13.05 9.95 9.79
C LYS A 142 12.25 11.21 9.50
N VAL A 143 11.59 11.28 8.34
CA VAL A 143 10.93 12.48 7.79
C VAL A 143 9.40 12.41 7.91
N PHE A 144 8.83 11.21 7.84
CA PHE A 144 7.39 10.92 7.91
C PHE A 144 7.08 9.99 9.09
N ASP A 145 5.81 9.89 9.45
CA ASP A 145 5.29 8.77 10.23
C ASP A 145 4.51 7.83 9.29
N PHE A 146 4.42 6.55 9.64
CA PHE A 146 3.73 5.54 8.84
C PHE A 146 2.72 4.77 9.67
N SER A 147 1.62 4.38 9.05
CA SER A 147 0.60 3.53 9.66
C SER A 147 1.08 2.10 9.94
N ASP A 148 0.23 1.32 10.61
CA ASP A 148 0.26 -0.13 10.52
C ASP A 148 0.17 -0.60 9.05
N ILE A 149 0.71 -1.79 8.77
CA ILE A 149 0.73 -2.38 7.42
C ILE A 149 -0.69 -2.78 7.00
N TYR A 150 -1.22 -2.19 5.92
CA TYR A 150 -2.53 -2.54 5.37
C TYR A 150 -2.45 -3.61 4.27
N TYR A 151 -1.30 -3.76 3.60
CA TYR A 151 -1.07 -4.79 2.60
C TYR A 151 0.32 -5.42 2.70
N LYS A 152 0.44 -6.72 2.46
CA LYS A 152 1.71 -7.45 2.41
C LYS A 152 2.01 -7.91 0.99
N GLY A 153 2.77 -7.08 0.25
CA GLY A 153 3.28 -7.41 -1.08
C GLY A 153 4.56 -8.24 -1.05
N GLY A 154 5.25 -8.29 -2.19
CA GLY A 154 6.56 -8.91 -2.37
C GLY A 154 7.47 -8.05 -3.25
N GLN A 155 8.70 -8.51 -3.49
CA GLN A 155 9.60 -7.85 -4.44
C GLN A 155 10.13 -8.87 -5.45
N SER A 156 10.18 -8.47 -6.72
CA SER A 156 10.50 -9.32 -7.86
C SER A 156 11.50 -8.66 -8.79
N PHE A 157 12.31 -9.50 -9.45
CA PHE A 157 13.17 -9.09 -10.54
C PHE A 157 12.57 -9.56 -11.87
N CYS A 158 12.30 -8.62 -12.76
CA CYS A 158 11.61 -8.83 -14.03
C CYS A 158 12.59 -8.73 -15.21
N VAL A 159 12.36 -9.53 -16.25
CA VAL A 159 13.11 -9.52 -17.51
C VAL A 159 12.16 -9.71 -18.69
N SER A 160 12.61 -9.39 -19.90
CA SER A 160 11.92 -9.91 -21.09
C SER A 160 12.07 -11.44 -21.16
N LYS A 161 11.02 -12.18 -21.57
CA LYS A 161 11.04 -13.66 -21.67
C LYS A 161 12.20 -14.20 -22.50
N LYS A 162 12.64 -13.48 -23.55
CA LYS A 162 13.82 -13.83 -24.36
C LYS A 162 15.13 -13.89 -23.55
N ASN A 163 15.18 -13.20 -22.40
CA ASN A 163 16.32 -13.14 -21.49
C ASN A 163 16.20 -14.11 -20.29
N LEU A 164 15.05 -14.78 -20.10
CA LEU A 164 14.81 -15.63 -18.92
C LEU A 164 15.85 -16.77 -18.81
N ASP A 165 16.22 -17.36 -19.96
CA ASP A 165 17.27 -18.37 -20.03
C ASP A 165 18.69 -17.81 -20.17
N LYS A 166 18.85 -16.52 -20.47
CA LYS A 166 20.14 -15.83 -20.65
C LYS A 166 20.86 -15.59 -19.31
N TYR A 167 20.09 -15.26 -18.27
CA TYR A 167 20.61 -14.90 -16.95
C TYR A 167 20.35 -15.99 -15.91
N LYS A 168 21.18 -16.04 -14.88
CA LYS A 168 21.16 -17.05 -13.80
C LYS A 168 21.23 -16.43 -12.41
N GLY A 169 21.74 -15.21 -12.28
CA GLY A 169 21.72 -14.44 -11.04
C GLY A 169 21.97 -12.94 -11.28
N PHE A 170 21.88 -12.15 -10.21
CA PHE A 170 22.09 -10.69 -10.26
C PHE A 170 23.49 -10.31 -10.78
N GLU A 171 24.49 -11.17 -10.58
CA GLU A 171 25.87 -10.99 -11.03
C GLU A 171 26.04 -10.90 -12.56
N ASP A 172 25.10 -11.47 -13.34
CA ASP A 172 25.15 -11.42 -14.80
C ASP A 172 24.82 -10.03 -15.37
N PHE A 173 24.29 -9.12 -14.54
CA PHE A 173 23.88 -7.76 -14.91
C PHE A 173 25.01 -6.73 -14.86
N LYS A 174 26.27 -7.17 -14.67
CA LYS A 174 27.44 -6.30 -14.65
C LYS A 174 27.56 -5.47 -15.94
N GLY A 175 27.48 -4.14 -15.79
CA GLY A 175 27.51 -3.18 -16.88
C GLY A 175 26.26 -3.15 -17.77
N LEU A 176 25.23 -3.94 -17.45
CA LEU A 176 23.96 -3.95 -18.17
C LEU A 176 22.98 -2.94 -17.56
N ALA A 177 22.02 -2.48 -18.36
CA ALA A 177 21.01 -1.54 -17.89
C ALA A 177 19.94 -2.26 -17.05
N VAL A 178 19.74 -1.79 -15.81
CA VAL A 178 18.77 -2.36 -14.86
C VAL A 178 17.85 -1.26 -14.35
N GLY A 179 16.54 -1.43 -14.51
CA GLY A 179 15.55 -0.42 -14.14
C GLY A 179 15.05 -0.55 -12.70
N ALA A 180 14.68 0.59 -12.10
CA ALA A 180 13.83 0.66 -10.93
C ALA A 180 13.12 2.02 -10.88
N GLN A 181 11.99 2.12 -10.16
CA GLN A 181 11.30 3.39 -9.99
C GLN A 181 12.11 4.30 -9.07
N THR A 182 12.31 5.57 -9.43
CA THR A 182 13.07 6.52 -8.59
C THR A 182 12.44 6.66 -7.19
N GLY A 183 13.29 6.76 -6.17
CA GLY A 183 12.93 6.90 -4.75
C GLY A 183 12.09 5.78 -4.12
N SER A 184 11.77 4.74 -4.89
CA SER A 184 11.17 3.48 -4.44
C SER A 184 12.18 2.62 -3.65
N ILE A 185 11.69 1.62 -2.89
CA ILE A 185 12.60 0.66 -2.24
C ILE A 185 13.29 -0.26 -3.26
N GLN A 186 12.66 -0.45 -4.43
CA GLN A 186 13.14 -1.24 -5.54
C GLN A 186 14.42 -0.64 -6.14
N TYR A 187 14.58 0.69 -6.10
CA TYR A 187 15.83 1.35 -6.47
C TYR A 187 16.97 0.98 -5.52
N GLY A 188 16.74 1.03 -4.22
CA GLY A 188 17.71 0.57 -3.21
C GLY A 188 18.01 -0.93 -3.31
N LEU A 189 17.02 -1.75 -3.71
CA LEU A 189 17.23 -3.17 -4.00
C LEU A 189 18.07 -3.39 -5.27
N ALA A 190 17.95 -2.53 -6.30
CA ALA A 190 18.84 -2.55 -7.46
C ALA A 190 20.28 -2.21 -7.07
N GLU A 191 20.49 -1.18 -6.25
CA GLU A 191 21.83 -0.83 -5.74
C GLU A 191 22.43 -1.94 -4.87
N LYS A 192 21.61 -2.59 -4.02
CA LYS A 192 22.02 -3.67 -3.11
C LYS A 192 22.38 -4.96 -3.85
N ASN A 193 21.58 -5.38 -4.83
CA ASN A 193 21.70 -6.68 -5.48
C ASN A 193 22.49 -6.64 -6.79
N THR A 194 22.46 -5.51 -7.52
CA THR A 194 23.18 -5.32 -8.80
C THR A 194 24.15 -4.13 -8.75
N PRO A 195 25.09 -4.06 -7.79
CA PRO A 195 25.97 -2.88 -7.57
C PRO A 195 26.95 -2.60 -8.73
N ASP A 196 27.18 -3.60 -9.60
CA ASP A 196 28.05 -3.51 -10.78
C ASP A 196 27.25 -3.20 -12.08
N ALA A 197 25.92 -3.03 -12.00
CA ALA A 197 25.06 -2.73 -13.14
C ALA A 197 24.97 -1.22 -13.43
N ASN A 198 24.46 -0.87 -14.60
CA ASN A 198 24.07 0.50 -14.94
C ASN A 198 22.62 0.72 -14.50
N ILE A 199 22.41 1.14 -13.25
CA ILE A 199 21.08 1.31 -12.67
C ILE A 199 20.42 2.57 -13.25
N ILE A 200 19.22 2.41 -13.81
CA ILE A 200 18.42 3.45 -14.43
C ILE A 200 17.20 3.71 -13.55
N GLY A 201 17.15 4.89 -12.93
CA GLY A 201 15.97 5.39 -12.23
C GLY A 201 14.98 5.99 -13.23
N LEU A 202 13.76 5.46 -13.24
CA LEU A 202 12.64 5.97 -14.05
C LEU A 202 11.53 6.47 -13.13
N PRO A 203 10.84 7.58 -13.45
CA PRO A 203 9.80 8.13 -12.58
C PRO A 203 8.55 7.22 -12.52
N LYS A 204 8.31 6.44 -13.58
CA LYS A 204 7.09 5.66 -13.76
C LYS A 204 7.37 4.19 -14.05
N VAL A 205 6.52 3.31 -13.53
CA VAL A 205 6.61 1.87 -13.77
C VAL A 205 6.24 1.52 -15.21
N THR A 206 5.34 2.29 -15.83
CA THR A 206 5.06 2.18 -17.28
C THR A 206 6.31 2.39 -18.14
N ASP A 207 7.19 3.30 -17.74
CA ASP A 207 8.44 3.57 -18.47
C ASP A 207 9.39 2.37 -18.32
N ILE A 208 9.50 1.79 -17.12
CA ILE A 208 10.30 0.57 -16.86
C ILE A 208 9.81 -0.59 -17.74
N VAL A 209 8.49 -0.79 -17.83
CA VAL A 209 7.84 -1.82 -18.64
C VAL A 209 8.08 -1.61 -20.13
N SER A 210 7.98 -0.36 -20.60
CA SER A 210 8.31 0.03 -21.98
C SER A 210 9.79 -0.20 -22.31
N GLU A 211 10.71 0.14 -21.40
CA GLU A 211 12.14 -0.03 -21.63
C GLU A 211 12.59 -1.50 -21.53
N LEU A 212 11.93 -2.34 -20.72
CA LEU A 212 12.12 -3.80 -20.70
C LEU A 212 11.62 -4.47 -21.99
N THR A 213 10.42 -4.14 -22.44
CA THR A 213 9.83 -4.75 -23.65
C THR A 213 10.59 -4.36 -24.91
N THR A 214 10.97 -3.08 -25.05
CA THR A 214 11.85 -2.60 -26.13
C THR A 214 13.31 -3.07 -26.00
N GLY A 215 13.72 -3.60 -24.85
CA GLY A 215 15.06 -4.15 -24.62
C GLY A 215 16.15 -3.10 -24.40
N LYS A 216 15.77 -1.89 -23.98
CA LYS A 216 16.71 -0.88 -23.46
C LYS A 216 17.20 -1.25 -22.05
N LEU A 217 16.30 -1.83 -21.24
CA LEU A 217 16.64 -2.49 -19.98
C LEU A 217 16.76 -4.00 -20.20
N GLU A 218 17.77 -4.61 -19.57
CA GLU A 218 17.96 -6.07 -19.61
C GLU A 218 17.18 -6.76 -18.48
N GLY A 219 16.88 -6.03 -17.39
CA GLY A 219 16.05 -6.45 -16.26
C GLY A 219 15.63 -5.25 -15.38
N ALA A 220 14.72 -5.46 -14.42
CA ALA A 220 14.26 -4.41 -13.50
C ALA A 220 13.76 -4.95 -12.16
N PHE A 221 13.83 -4.12 -11.11
CA PHE A 221 13.25 -4.40 -9.80
C PHE A 221 11.85 -3.78 -9.70
N MET A 222 10.87 -4.58 -9.24
CA MET A 222 9.45 -4.22 -9.19
C MET A 222 8.75 -4.91 -8.01
N GLU A 223 7.66 -4.35 -7.50
CA GLU A 223 6.80 -5.05 -6.54
C GLU A 223 6.16 -6.29 -7.20
N THR A 224 5.96 -7.37 -6.45
CA THR A 224 5.55 -8.68 -7.00
C THR A 224 4.14 -8.68 -7.62
N ALA A 225 3.12 -8.17 -6.94
CA ALA A 225 1.76 -8.12 -7.50
C ALA A 225 1.69 -7.23 -8.75
N VAL A 226 2.45 -6.13 -8.76
CA VAL A 226 2.58 -5.25 -9.94
C VAL A 226 3.31 -5.96 -11.08
N ALA A 227 4.41 -6.66 -10.78
CA ALA A 227 5.16 -7.48 -11.74
C ALA A 227 4.31 -8.61 -12.35
N GLU A 228 3.52 -9.30 -11.51
CA GLU A 228 2.57 -10.32 -11.96
C GLU A 228 1.50 -9.73 -12.88
N GLN A 229 0.99 -8.53 -12.57
CA GLN A 229 -0.01 -7.87 -13.40
C GLN A 229 0.56 -7.45 -14.75
N TYR A 230 1.73 -6.80 -14.79
CA TYR A 230 2.40 -6.47 -16.05
C TYR A 230 2.81 -7.73 -16.85
N ALA A 231 3.14 -8.86 -16.20
CA ALA A 231 3.43 -10.11 -16.91
C ALA A 231 2.20 -10.80 -17.52
N LYS A 232 0.98 -10.49 -17.06
CA LYS A 232 -0.28 -10.88 -17.72
C LYS A 232 -0.54 -10.03 -18.96
N ASN A 233 -0.45 -8.71 -18.79
CA ASN A 233 -0.82 -7.73 -19.81
C ASN A 233 0.23 -7.61 -20.93
N TYR A 234 1.51 -7.87 -20.64
CA TYR A 234 2.62 -7.87 -21.61
C TYR A 234 3.22 -9.28 -21.72
N PRO A 235 2.75 -10.11 -22.68
CA PRO A 235 3.18 -11.51 -22.82
C PRO A 235 4.67 -11.73 -23.07
N ASP A 236 5.46 -10.70 -23.35
CA ASP A 236 6.91 -10.76 -23.51
C ASP A 236 7.71 -10.44 -22.23
N LEU A 237 7.04 -10.17 -21.11
CA LEU A 237 7.67 -9.99 -19.79
C LEU A 237 7.52 -11.23 -18.90
N ALA A 238 8.49 -11.46 -18.02
CA ALA A 238 8.43 -12.49 -16.99
C ALA A 238 9.15 -12.04 -15.72
N ILE A 239 8.63 -12.49 -14.58
CA ILE A 239 9.38 -12.52 -13.32
C ILE A 239 10.45 -13.60 -13.46
N ALA A 240 11.71 -13.21 -13.26
CA ALA A 240 12.83 -14.15 -13.20
C ALA A 240 12.95 -14.75 -11.80
N TRP A 241 12.99 -13.89 -10.77
CA TRP A 241 13.27 -14.28 -9.38
C TRP A 241 12.53 -13.39 -8.37
N GLU A 242 12.32 -13.89 -7.16
CA GLU A 242 11.98 -13.09 -5.98
C GLU A 242 13.22 -12.34 -5.47
N VAL A 243 13.03 -11.17 -4.86
CA VAL A 243 14.09 -10.31 -4.33
C VAL A 243 13.93 -10.19 -2.81
N PRO A 244 14.89 -10.69 -2.01
CA PRO A 244 14.85 -10.55 -0.56
C PRO A 244 14.93 -9.09 -0.11
N TYR A 245 14.04 -8.69 0.80
CA TYR A 245 13.92 -7.33 1.33
C TYR A 245 13.54 -7.35 2.82
N ASP A 246 13.89 -6.28 3.53
CA ASP A 246 13.89 -6.26 5.01
C ASP A 246 12.62 -5.66 5.62
N THR A 247 11.77 -4.99 4.82
CA THR A 247 10.57 -4.26 5.27
C THR A 247 9.33 -4.73 4.51
N GLU A 248 8.63 -5.73 5.05
CA GLU A 248 7.47 -6.35 4.38
C GLU A 248 6.21 -5.48 4.41
N GLY A 249 5.75 -5.04 3.23
CA GLY A 249 4.41 -4.52 3.00
C GLY A 249 4.32 -3.01 2.77
N SER A 250 3.08 -2.52 2.79
CA SER A 250 2.70 -1.14 2.48
C SER A 250 1.92 -0.52 3.64
N ALA A 251 2.21 0.75 3.91
CA ALA A 251 1.64 1.58 4.96
C ALA A 251 1.30 2.97 4.41
N VAL A 252 0.33 3.64 5.03
CA VAL A 252 -0.02 5.03 4.72
C VAL A 252 1.09 5.95 5.23
N ALA A 253 1.58 6.84 4.37
CA ALA A 253 2.51 7.89 4.76
C ALA A 253 1.73 9.07 5.36
N VAL A 254 2.12 9.50 6.57
CA VAL A 254 1.51 10.62 7.31
C VAL A 254 2.57 11.69 7.60
N LYS A 255 2.20 12.96 7.53
CA LYS A 255 3.10 14.07 7.90
C LYS A 255 3.53 13.94 9.37
N LYS A 256 4.85 13.96 9.60
CA LYS A 256 5.44 13.64 10.90
C LYS A 256 4.91 14.54 12.03
N GLY A 257 4.47 13.91 13.11
CA GLY A 257 3.86 14.55 14.27
C GLY A 257 2.33 14.72 14.19
N ASN A 258 1.67 14.36 13.08
CA ASN A 258 0.21 14.34 13.01
C ASN A 258 -0.38 13.05 13.62
N GLN A 259 -0.17 12.88 14.93
CA GLN A 259 -0.55 11.66 15.65
C GLN A 259 -2.06 11.39 15.61
N ALA A 260 -2.90 12.44 15.62
CA ALA A 260 -4.36 12.26 15.61
C ALA A 260 -4.87 11.64 14.29
N LEU A 261 -4.31 12.05 13.15
CA LEU A 261 -4.61 11.43 11.86
C LEU A 261 -4.03 10.01 11.78
N LEU A 262 -2.79 9.81 12.23
CA LEU A 262 -2.14 8.50 12.25
C LEU A 262 -2.91 7.47 13.09
N ASP A 263 -3.37 7.86 14.29
CA ASP A 263 -4.16 6.99 15.18
C ASP A 263 -5.51 6.61 14.54
N ALA A 264 -6.16 7.54 13.83
CA ALA A 264 -7.40 7.28 13.11
C ALA A 264 -7.19 6.32 11.92
N VAL A 265 -6.13 6.52 11.13
CA VAL A 265 -5.74 5.62 10.03
C VAL A 265 -5.46 4.21 10.56
N ASN A 266 -4.71 4.07 11.65
CA ASN A 266 -4.44 2.77 12.28
C ASN A 266 -5.72 2.09 12.81
N ALA A 267 -6.66 2.86 13.36
CA ALA A 267 -7.95 2.35 13.79
C ALA A 267 -8.79 1.81 12.62
N GLU A 268 -8.81 2.52 11.48
CA GLU A 268 -9.53 2.09 10.27
C GLU A 268 -8.89 0.86 9.62
N ILE A 269 -7.56 0.84 9.44
CA ILE A 269 -6.82 -0.34 8.93
C ILE A 269 -7.17 -1.58 9.76
N LYS A 270 -7.19 -1.45 11.09
CA LYS A 270 -7.55 -2.55 11.99
C LYS A 270 -9.02 -2.98 11.86
N ALA A 271 -9.95 -2.05 11.62
CA ALA A 271 -11.36 -2.38 11.41
C ALA A 271 -11.56 -3.14 10.09
N LEU A 272 -11.03 -2.61 8.98
CA LEU A 272 -11.09 -3.19 7.64
C LEU A 272 -10.32 -4.50 7.50
N GLN A 273 -9.28 -4.72 8.32
CA GLN A 273 -8.61 -6.01 8.42
C GLN A 273 -9.45 -7.02 9.19
N ALA A 274 -10.19 -6.60 10.22
CA ALA A 274 -11.00 -7.48 11.06
C ALA A 274 -12.30 -7.95 10.39
N ASP A 275 -12.88 -7.15 9.47
CA ASP A 275 -14.06 -7.52 8.69
C ASP A 275 -13.75 -8.16 7.31
N GLY A 276 -12.48 -8.13 6.88
CA GLY A 276 -12.01 -8.70 5.62
C GLY A 276 -12.13 -7.77 4.40
N SER A 277 -12.47 -6.49 4.60
CA SER A 277 -12.56 -5.49 3.52
C SER A 277 -11.25 -5.29 2.77
N LEU A 278 -10.09 -5.32 3.45
CA LEU A 278 -8.79 -5.15 2.78
C LEU A 278 -8.52 -6.27 1.76
N ASP A 279 -8.73 -7.53 2.15
CA ASP A 279 -8.57 -8.70 1.25
C ASP A 279 -9.56 -8.63 0.06
N LYS A 280 -10.78 -8.14 0.31
CA LYS A 280 -11.80 -7.90 -0.72
C LYS A 280 -11.34 -6.84 -1.72
N PHE A 281 -10.80 -5.71 -1.25
CA PHE A 281 -10.30 -4.63 -2.12
C PHE A 281 -9.16 -5.11 -3.01
N VAL A 282 -8.21 -5.88 -2.47
CA VAL A 282 -7.13 -6.51 -3.26
C VAL A 282 -7.70 -7.43 -4.34
N THR A 283 -8.69 -8.27 -4.00
CA THR A 283 -9.32 -9.20 -4.96
C THR A 283 -10.03 -8.45 -6.09
N GLU A 284 -10.87 -7.47 -5.75
CA GLU A 284 -11.63 -6.67 -6.74
C GLU A 284 -10.68 -5.83 -7.63
N ALA A 285 -9.60 -5.30 -7.06
CA ALA A 285 -8.57 -4.58 -7.80
C ALA A 285 -7.80 -5.47 -8.78
N GLN A 286 -7.48 -6.71 -8.40
CA GLN A 286 -6.83 -7.70 -9.27
C GLN A 286 -7.74 -8.15 -10.43
N GLU A 287 -9.05 -8.26 -10.18
CA GLU A 287 -10.04 -8.52 -11.23
C GLU A 287 -10.11 -7.36 -12.23
N LEU A 288 -10.25 -6.12 -11.76
CA LEU A 288 -10.27 -4.91 -12.60
C LEU A 288 -8.95 -4.73 -13.39
N ALA A 289 -7.80 -4.93 -12.76
CA ALA A 289 -6.51 -4.80 -13.42
C ALA A 289 -6.26 -5.87 -14.51
N SER A 290 -6.99 -6.99 -14.44
CA SER A 290 -6.92 -8.07 -15.45
C SER A 290 -7.83 -7.83 -16.66
N ASP A 291 -8.68 -6.81 -16.66
CA ASP A 291 -9.38 -6.33 -17.86
C ASP A 291 -8.49 -5.36 -18.66
N ASP A 292 -7.40 -5.89 -19.23
CA ASP A 292 -6.34 -5.15 -19.91
C ASP A 292 -6.85 -4.16 -20.98
N ALA A 293 -7.96 -4.47 -21.65
CA ALA A 293 -8.59 -3.58 -22.64
C ALA A 293 -9.15 -2.27 -22.03
N ASN A 294 -9.38 -2.24 -20.72
CA ASN A 294 -9.95 -1.11 -19.97
C ASN A 294 -9.00 -0.62 -18.86
N VAL A 295 -7.71 -0.95 -18.90
CA VAL A 295 -6.70 -0.44 -17.96
C VAL A 295 -5.85 0.65 -18.60
N TYR A 296 -5.73 1.79 -17.93
CA TYR A 296 -4.74 2.82 -18.23
C TYR A 296 -3.85 3.05 -17.01
N GLN A 297 -2.54 3.15 -17.24
CA GLN A 297 -1.54 3.39 -16.22
C GLN A 297 -0.71 4.61 -16.61
N GLY A 298 -0.45 5.48 -15.63
CA GLY A 298 0.20 6.78 -15.84
C GLY A 298 -0.75 7.97 -15.68
N GLN A 299 -0.23 9.16 -15.99
CA GLN A 299 -0.95 10.43 -15.79
C GLN A 299 -1.79 10.83 -17.00
N LEU A 300 -3.02 11.24 -16.73
CA LEU A 300 -3.91 11.91 -17.68
C LEU A 300 -3.34 13.24 -18.21
N ASP A 301 -3.96 13.78 -19.26
CA ASP A 301 -3.69 15.11 -19.79
C ASP A 301 -4.33 16.24 -18.94
N GLU A 302 -4.12 17.49 -19.34
CA GLU A 302 -4.68 18.66 -18.65
C GLU A 302 -6.23 18.74 -18.65
N ASN A 303 -6.88 17.91 -19.47
CA ASN A 303 -8.33 17.81 -19.61
C ASN A 303 -8.90 16.57 -18.91
N GLY A 304 -8.09 15.81 -18.18
CA GLY A 304 -8.49 14.57 -17.51
C GLY A 304 -8.67 13.38 -18.46
N LYS A 305 -8.05 13.40 -19.65
CA LYS A 305 -8.14 12.32 -20.63
C LYS A 305 -6.89 11.46 -20.66
N VAL A 306 -7.06 10.20 -21.05
CA VAL A 306 -5.96 9.32 -21.41
C VAL A 306 -5.12 10.02 -22.47
N LYS A 307 -3.80 10.16 -22.22
CA LYS A 307 -2.89 10.71 -23.23
C LYS A 307 -2.89 9.76 -24.41
N ALA A 308 -3.22 10.27 -25.60
CA ALA A 308 -2.97 9.54 -26.83
C ALA A 308 -1.47 9.26 -26.89
N GLU A 309 -1.09 7.97 -26.92
CA GLU A 309 0.27 7.59 -27.27
C GLU A 309 0.58 8.22 -28.63
N SER A 310 1.73 8.86 -28.74
CA SER A 310 2.14 9.47 -30.01
C SER A 310 2.26 8.36 -31.05
N GLU A 311 1.40 8.36 -32.07
CA GLU A 311 1.37 7.35 -33.15
C GLU A 311 2.77 7.20 -33.75
N GLY A 312 3.48 6.15 -33.32
CA GLY A 312 4.90 5.98 -33.56
C GLY A 312 5.35 4.56 -33.21
N GLU A 313 5.50 3.75 -34.27
CA GLU A 313 6.24 2.47 -34.29
C GLU A 313 5.57 1.17 -33.75
N THR A 314 4.25 0.97 -33.83
CA THR A 314 3.65 -0.39 -33.64
C THR A 314 2.48 -0.80 -34.55
N THR A 315 2.53 -0.61 -35.89
CA THR A 315 1.67 -1.37 -36.83
C THR A 315 2.27 -1.63 -38.23
N GLU A 316 3.41 -2.32 -38.34
CA GLU A 316 3.79 -2.95 -39.63
C GLU A 316 4.30 -4.41 -39.53
N ALA A 317 4.43 -4.96 -38.32
CA ALA A 317 4.86 -6.35 -38.12
C ALA A 317 3.76 -7.42 -38.25
N ALA A 318 2.48 -7.02 -38.33
CA ALA A 318 1.32 -7.93 -38.30
C ALA A 318 0.62 -8.13 -39.68
N ALA A 319 1.10 -7.49 -40.75
CA ALA A 319 0.38 -7.42 -42.03
C ALA A 319 0.90 -8.36 -43.14
N GLU A 320 2.12 -8.90 -43.07
CA GLU A 320 2.71 -9.66 -44.18
C GLU A 320 2.43 -11.18 -44.16
N THR A 321 1.95 -11.77 -43.07
CA THR A 321 1.76 -13.24 -42.99
C THR A 321 0.49 -13.77 -43.68
N THR A 322 -0.39 -12.89 -44.19
CA THR A 322 -1.70 -13.27 -44.79
C THR A 322 -1.73 -13.13 -46.32
N LYS A 323 -0.59 -13.32 -47.01
CA LYS A 323 -0.48 -13.39 -48.48
C LYS A 323 0.47 -14.50 -48.98
N ALA A 324 0.39 -15.70 -48.40
CA ALA A 324 1.16 -16.84 -48.89
C ALA A 324 0.50 -18.22 -48.65
N GLN A 325 -0.79 -18.37 -48.99
CA GLN A 325 -1.44 -19.66 -49.30
C GLN A 325 -2.46 -19.50 -50.44
#